data_AF-A0A1G2Y060-F1
#
_entry.id   AF-A0A1G2Y060-F1
#
_cell.length_a   1.000
_cell.length_b   1.000
_cell.length_c   1.000
_cell.angle_alpha   90.00
_cell.angle_beta   90.00
_cell.angle_gamma   90.00
#
_symmetry.space_group_name_H-M   'P 1'
#
loop_
_entity.id
_entity.type
_entity.pdbx_description
1 polymer ?
#
loop_
_entity_poly.entity_id
_entity_poly.type
_entity_poly.pdbx_seq_one_letter_code
_entity_poly.pdbx_strand_id
1 'polypeptide(L)'
;MVDILEQIKYWKSGAAEDWQAAEQLVTGNKVRHGLFFAHLSLEKILKAHVCKNTGKIAPKLHNLVRLSEIAGLELSEENIDFLAEMNQFNLEGRYPVPSLPEISNQEAKEYLKNTKEVLEWYSRQL
;
A
#
# COMPACT_ATOMS: atom_id res chain seq x y z
N MET A 1 17.11 -21.51 7.42
CA MET A 1 16.14 -21.47 6.29
C MET A 1 15.15 -20.38 6.64
N VAL A 2 14.72 -19.55 5.68
CA VAL A 2 13.77 -18.46 5.96
C VAL A 2 12.37 -19.05 6.06
N ASP A 3 11.67 -18.75 7.15
CA ASP A 3 10.28 -19.17 7.35
C ASP A 3 9.35 -18.21 6.60
N ILE A 4 8.75 -18.70 5.51
CA ILE A 4 7.85 -17.92 4.67
C ILE A 4 6.53 -17.57 5.39
N LEU A 5 6.05 -18.43 6.29
CA LEU A 5 4.83 -18.13 7.06
C LEU A 5 5.07 -16.95 8.01
N GLU A 6 6.23 -16.91 8.66
CA GLU A 6 6.62 -15.76 9.48
C GLU A 6 6.80 -14.49 8.64
N GLN A 7 7.33 -14.58 7.41
CA GLN A 7 7.39 -13.44 6.50
C GLN A 7 6.00 -12.93 6.10
N ILE A 8 5.04 -13.82 5.81
CA ILE A 8 3.66 -13.43 5.49
C ILE A 8 3.02 -12.72 6.67
N LYS A 9 3.16 -13.25 7.90
CA LYS A 9 2.64 -12.60 9.12
C LYS A 9 3.29 -11.25 9.38
N TYR A 10 4.61 -11.15 9.20
CA TYR A 10 5.36 -9.91 9.34
C TYR A 10 4.82 -8.83 8.41
N TRP A 11 4.65 -9.14 7.12
CA TRP A 11 4.12 -8.17 6.16
C TRP A 11 2.66 -7.83 6.42
N LYS A 12 1.81 -8.81 6.75
CA LYS A 12 0.38 -8.60 7.05
C LYS A 12 0.18 -7.72 8.29
N SER A 13 0.94 -7.96 9.37
CA SER A 13 0.88 -7.14 10.58
C SER A 13 1.39 -5.72 10.34
N GLY A 14 2.53 -5.58 9.64
CA GLY A 14 3.06 -4.27 9.28
C GLY A 14 2.13 -3.47 8.36
N ALA A 15 1.38 -4.12 7.48
CA ALA A 15 0.37 -3.45 6.64
C ALA A 15 -0.78 -2.90 7.50
N ALA A 16 -1.25 -3.66 8.49
CA ALA A 16 -2.30 -3.23 9.41
C ALA A 16 -1.84 -2.06 10.31
N GLU A 17 -0.60 -2.09 10.77
CA GLU A 17 0.02 -0.98 11.54
C GLU A 17 0.10 0.30 10.71
N ASP A 18 0.62 0.22 9.48
CA ASP A 18 0.72 1.38 8.60
C ASP A 18 -0.65 1.95 8.23
N TRP A 19 -1.66 1.07 8.06
CA TRP A 19 -3.02 1.49 7.78
C TRP A 19 -3.61 2.33 8.93
N GLN A 20 -3.42 1.88 10.18
CA GLN A 20 -3.87 2.64 11.35
C GLN A 20 -3.19 4.01 11.43
N ALA A 21 -1.89 4.08 11.13
CA ALA A 21 -1.16 5.33 11.06
C ALA A 21 -1.70 6.26 9.96
N ALA A 22 -1.99 5.72 8.78
CA ALA A 22 -2.57 6.46 7.66
C ALA A 22 -3.90 7.12 8.05
N GLU A 23 -4.82 6.37 8.67
CA GLU A 23 -6.12 6.89 9.12
C GLU A 23 -5.97 8.02 10.14
N GLN A 24 -5.10 7.85 11.13
CA GLN A 24 -4.85 8.86 12.15
C GLN A 24 -4.26 10.15 11.55
N LEU A 25 -3.31 10.01 10.62
CA LEU A 25 -2.62 11.15 10.00
C LEU A 25 -3.56 11.96 9.10
N VAL A 26 -4.35 11.32 8.25
CA VAL A 26 -5.34 12.03 7.42
C VAL A 26 -6.39 12.71 8.30
N THR A 27 -6.89 12.02 9.33
CA THR A 27 -7.84 12.62 10.30
C THR A 27 -7.24 13.82 11.03
N GLY A 28 -5.94 13.80 11.31
CA GLY A 28 -5.18 14.90 11.90
C GLY A 28 -4.74 15.99 10.91
N ASN A 29 -5.31 16.04 9.69
CA ASN A 29 -4.94 16.97 8.61
C ASN A 29 -3.45 16.89 8.19
N LYS A 30 -2.81 15.73 8.37
CA LYS A 30 -1.45 15.44 7.89
C LYS A 30 -1.49 14.60 6.62
N VAL A 31 -2.26 15.07 5.63
CA VAL A 31 -2.61 14.36 4.38
C VAL A 31 -1.40 13.72 3.70
N ARG A 32 -0.34 14.50 3.41
CA ARG A 32 0.87 14.01 2.75
C ARG A 32 1.49 12.78 3.43
N HIS A 33 1.58 12.81 4.76
CA HIS A 33 2.11 11.68 5.51
C HIS A 33 1.09 10.53 5.57
N GLY A 34 -0.20 10.84 5.72
CA GLY A 34 -1.25 9.83 5.73
C GLY A 34 -1.28 9.01 4.43
N LEU A 35 -1.20 9.66 3.27
CA LEU A 35 -1.17 8.99 1.97
C LEU A 35 0.13 8.20 1.74
N PHE A 36 1.26 8.67 2.29
CA PHE A 36 2.49 7.89 2.31
C PHE A 36 2.33 6.59 3.10
N PHE A 37 1.72 6.64 4.29
CA PHE A 37 1.44 5.43 5.07
C PHE A 37 0.40 4.53 4.41
N ALA A 38 -0.59 5.09 3.73
CA ALA A 38 -1.54 4.31 2.92
C ALA A 38 -0.81 3.54 1.80
N HIS A 39 0.14 4.19 1.10
CA HIS A 39 1.01 3.52 0.14
C HIS A 39 1.82 2.39 0.78
N LEU A 40 2.48 2.63 1.92
CA LEU A 40 3.28 1.61 2.60
C LEU A 40 2.43 0.41 3.04
N SER A 41 1.19 0.65 3.48
CA SER A 41 0.26 -0.42 3.83
C SER A 41 -0.05 -1.33 2.63
N LEU A 42 -0.35 -0.73 1.46
CA LEU A 42 -0.53 -1.47 0.20
C LEU A 42 0.74 -2.23 -0.22
N GLU A 43 1.91 -1.59 -0.09
CA GLU A 43 3.19 -2.22 -0.40
C GLU A 43 3.39 -3.49 0.44
N LYS A 44 3.14 -3.40 1.75
CA LYS A 44 3.31 -4.50 2.68
C LYS A 44 2.31 -5.63 2.41
N ILE A 45 1.03 -5.33 2.15
CA ILE A 45 0.06 -6.41 1.85
C ILE A 45 0.43 -7.15 0.56
N LEU A 46 0.90 -6.44 -0.47
CA LEU A 46 1.35 -7.04 -1.72
C LEU A 46 2.62 -7.88 -1.50
N LYS A 47 3.55 -7.44 -0.65
CA LYS A 47 4.73 -8.24 -0.26
C LYS A 47 4.34 -9.52 0.48
N ALA A 48 3.29 -9.51 1.30
CA ALA A 48 2.76 -10.73 1.90
C ALA A 48 2.28 -11.71 0.83
N HIS A 49 1.58 -11.23 -0.21
CA HIS A 49 1.16 -12.03 -1.36
C HIS A 49 2.33 -12.56 -2.19
N VAL A 50 3.37 -11.76 -2.42
CA VAL A 50 4.60 -12.24 -3.07
C VAL A 50 5.20 -13.40 -2.29
N CYS A 51 5.32 -13.28 -0.95
CA CYS A 51 5.82 -14.37 -0.11
C CYS A 51 4.96 -15.63 -0.24
N LYS A 52 3.62 -15.47 -0.14
CA LYS A 52 2.66 -16.57 -0.23
C LYS A 52 2.74 -17.31 -1.56
N ASN A 53 2.75 -16.59 -2.67
CA ASN A 53 2.58 -17.18 -4.00
C ASN A 53 3.90 -17.67 -4.60
N THR A 54 5.03 -17.09 -4.20
CA THR A 54 6.35 -17.46 -4.75
C THR A 54 7.18 -18.35 -3.83
N GLY A 55 6.84 -18.44 -2.54
CA GLY A 55 7.64 -19.14 -1.54
C GLY A 55 9.01 -18.49 -1.29
N LYS A 56 9.19 -17.22 -1.65
CA LYS A 56 10.44 -16.46 -1.53
C LYS A 56 10.22 -15.17 -0.74
N ILE A 57 11.31 -14.57 -0.25
CA ILE A 57 11.24 -13.24 0.36
C ILE A 57 10.83 -12.22 -0.71
N ALA A 58 9.85 -11.39 -0.39
CA ALA A 58 9.44 -10.30 -1.26
C ALA A 58 10.61 -9.34 -1.58
N PRO A 59 10.72 -8.84 -2.82
CA PRO A 59 11.82 -7.96 -3.21
C PRO A 59 11.75 -6.62 -2.48
N LYS A 60 12.91 -5.95 -2.37
CA LYS A 60 13.00 -4.56 -1.89
C LYS A 60 12.57 -3.58 -2.99
N LEU A 61 11.29 -3.65 -3.33
CA LEU A 61 10.62 -2.83 -4.32
C LEU A 61 9.45 -2.09 -3.67
N HIS A 62 9.13 -0.91 -4.22
CA HIS A 62 8.06 -0.04 -3.74
C HIS A 62 6.95 0.19 -4.77
N ASN A 63 7.18 -0.18 -6.04
CA ASN A 63 6.18 -0.06 -7.08
C ASN A 63 5.08 -1.10 -6.87
N LEU A 64 3.86 -0.65 -6.59
CA LEU A 64 2.72 -1.49 -6.23
C LEU A 64 2.26 -2.38 -7.39
N VAL A 65 2.18 -1.82 -8.61
CA VAL A 65 1.81 -2.57 -9.83
C VAL A 65 2.79 -3.72 -10.07
N ARG A 66 4.08 -3.44 -9.93
CA ARG A 66 5.11 -4.47 -10.11
C ARG A 66 5.08 -5.52 -9.00
N LEU A 67 4.74 -5.15 -7.77
CA LEU A 67 4.55 -6.12 -6.68
C LEU A 67 3.33 -7.01 -6.93
N SER A 68 2.21 -6.48 -7.44
CA SER A 68 1.04 -7.30 -7.80
C SER A 68 1.33 -8.26 -8.95
N GLU A 69 2.11 -7.83 -9.95
CA GLU A 69 2.58 -8.70 -11.04
C GLU A 69 3.44 -9.85 -10.52
N ILE A 70 4.42 -9.56 -9.66
CA ILE A 70 5.32 -10.58 -9.08
C ILE A 70 4.54 -11.55 -8.20
N ALA A 71 3.52 -11.05 -7.48
CA ALA A 71 2.62 -11.88 -6.70
C ALA A 71 1.70 -12.75 -7.58
N GLY A 72 1.59 -12.48 -8.88
CA GLY A 72 0.67 -13.19 -9.77
C GLY A 72 -0.80 -12.94 -9.43
N LEU A 73 -1.14 -11.74 -8.96
CA LEU A 73 -2.52 -11.37 -8.65
C LEU A 73 -3.25 -10.95 -9.94
N GLU A 74 -4.43 -11.51 -10.17
CA GLU A 74 -5.32 -11.08 -11.24
C GLU A 74 -6.14 -9.87 -10.79
N LEU A 75 -5.80 -8.69 -11.32
CA LEU A 75 -6.42 -7.43 -10.95
C LEU A 75 -7.29 -6.88 -12.08
N SER A 76 -8.38 -6.21 -11.72
CA SER A 76 -9.10 -5.35 -12.66
C SER A 76 -8.23 -4.16 -13.08
N GLU A 77 -8.50 -3.62 -14.26
CA GLU A 77 -7.83 -2.40 -14.77
C GLU A 77 -7.94 -1.25 -13.76
N GLU A 78 -9.12 -1.03 -13.18
CA GLU A 78 -9.37 -0.04 -12.12
C GLU A 78 -8.44 -0.21 -10.91
N ASN A 79 -8.20 -1.44 -10.46
CA ASN A 79 -7.29 -1.70 -9.34
C ASN A 79 -5.83 -1.45 -9.74
N ILE A 80 -5.45 -1.76 -10.98
CA ILE A 80 -4.10 -1.48 -11.49
C ILE A 80 -3.86 0.03 -11.56
N ASP A 81 -4.82 0.79 -12.09
CA ASP A 81 -4.76 2.25 -12.17
C ASP A 81 -4.68 2.87 -10.77
N PHE A 82 -5.49 2.38 -9.83
CA PHE A 82 -5.42 2.84 -8.44
C PHE A 82 -4.06 2.55 -7.79
N LEU A 83 -3.49 1.36 -8.00
CA LEU A 83 -2.13 1.04 -7.51
C LEU A 83 -1.07 1.92 -8.20
N ALA A 84 -1.27 2.28 -9.47
CA ALA A 84 -0.40 3.18 -10.21
C ALA A 84 -0.42 4.59 -9.61
N GLU A 85 -1.60 5.14 -9.34
CA GLU A 85 -1.78 6.42 -8.66
C GLU A 85 -1.12 6.42 -7.29
N MET A 86 -1.38 5.38 -6.47
CA MET A 86 -0.81 5.28 -5.13
C MET A 86 0.73 5.24 -5.10
N ASN A 87 1.41 4.94 -6.21
CA ASN A 87 2.88 5.01 -6.27
C ASN A 87 3.42 6.45 -6.11
N GLN A 88 2.65 7.48 -6.50
CA GLN A 88 3.09 8.87 -6.39
C GLN A 88 3.38 9.26 -4.93
N PHE A 89 2.55 8.74 -4.00
CA PHE A 89 2.64 9.03 -2.58
C PHE A 89 3.90 8.48 -1.91
N ASN A 90 4.57 7.50 -2.51
CA ASN A 90 5.87 7.01 -2.01
C ASN A 90 6.95 8.09 -2.08
N LEU A 91 6.99 8.85 -3.18
CA LEU A 91 7.97 9.94 -3.35
C LEU A 91 7.49 11.21 -2.65
N GLU A 92 6.25 11.63 -2.88
CA GLU A 92 5.71 12.90 -2.34
C GLU A 92 5.65 12.91 -0.80
N GLY A 93 5.41 11.73 -0.21
CA GLY A 93 5.50 11.50 1.22
C GLY A 93 6.85 11.86 1.84
N ARG A 94 7.94 11.77 1.05
CA ARG A 94 9.32 12.03 1.48
C ARG A 94 9.83 13.39 1.02
N TYR A 95 9.50 13.75 -0.21
CA TYR A 95 9.99 14.96 -0.86
C TYR A 95 8.79 15.81 -1.29
N PRO A 96 8.39 16.80 -0.49
CA PRO A 96 7.32 17.70 -0.88
C PRO A 96 7.74 18.45 -2.15
N VAL A 97 6.96 18.30 -3.22
CA VAL A 97 7.17 18.99 -4.49
C VAL A 97 6.34 20.27 -4.48
N PRO A 98 6.95 21.47 -4.43
CA PRO A 98 6.20 22.72 -4.25
C PRO A 98 5.26 23.09 -5.41
N SER A 99 5.44 22.47 -6.58
CA SER A 99 4.68 22.76 -7.80
C SER A 99 3.45 21.88 -8.00
N LEU A 100 3.23 20.86 -7.18
CA LEU A 100 2.05 20.01 -7.27
C LEU A 100 0.89 20.62 -6.46
N PRO A 101 -0.35 20.52 -6.95
CA PRO A 101 -1.52 20.93 -6.18
C PRO A 101 -1.61 20.11 -4.89
N GLU A 102 -1.95 20.77 -3.78
CA GLU A 102 -2.18 20.07 -2.52
C GLU A 102 -3.45 19.22 -2.60
N ILE A 103 -3.35 17.97 -2.17
CA ILE A 103 -4.52 17.09 -2.05
C ILE A 103 -5.40 17.60 -0.91
N SER A 104 -6.67 17.85 -1.23
CA SER A 104 -7.67 18.26 -0.26
C SER A 104 -7.98 17.13 0.72
N ASN A 105 -8.52 17.50 1.88
CA ASN A 105 -9.00 16.51 2.85
C ASN A 105 -10.12 15.61 2.31
N GLN A 106 -10.88 16.05 1.30
CA GLN A 106 -11.92 15.25 0.68
C GLN A 106 -11.31 14.18 -0.21
N GLU A 107 -10.40 14.56 -1.11
CA GLU A 107 -9.65 13.63 -1.97
C GLU A 107 -8.85 12.64 -1.11
N ALA A 108 -8.22 13.10 -0.02
CA ALA A 108 -7.49 12.22 0.90
C ALA A 108 -8.39 11.13 1.50
N LYS A 109 -9.64 11.46 1.85
CA LYS A 109 -10.61 10.48 2.37
C LYS A 109 -11.05 9.48 1.30
N GLU A 110 -11.15 9.90 0.04
CA GLU A 110 -11.44 9.03 -1.09
C GLU A 110 -10.29 8.04 -1.34
N TYR A 111 -9.05 8.52 -1.32
CA TYR A 111 -7.87 7.65 -1.35
C TYR A 111 -7.85 6.65 -0.20
N LEU A 112 -8.17 7.07 1.03
CA LEU A 112 -8.26 6.15 2.16
C LEU A 112 -9.37 5.12 1.97
N LYS A 113 -10.55 5.53 1.51
CA LYS A 113 -11.66 4.60 1.25
C LYS A 113 -11.25 3.52 0.25
N ASN A 114 -10.70 3.91 -0.90
CA ASN A 114 -10.27 2.98 -1.95
C ASN A 114 -9.12 2.09 -1.46
N THR A 115 -8.15 2.67 -0.73
CA THR A 115 -7.05 1.89 -0.11
C THR A 115 -7.60 0.82 0.81
N LYS A 116 -8.59 1.15 1.65
CA LYS A 116 -9.20 0.21 2.58
C LYS A 116 -9.88 -0.95 1.86
N GLU A 117 -10.66 -0.67 0.81
CA GLU A 117 -11.33 -1.70 0.02
C GLU A 117 -10.32 -2.69 -0.58
N VAL A 118 -9.22 -2.17 -1.14
CA VAL A 118 -8.13 -2.97 -1.69
C VAL A 118 -7.40 -3.79 -0.62
N LEU A 119 -7.10 -3.18 0.54
CA LEU A 119 -6.48 -3.87 1.68
C LEU A 119 -7.36 -5.00 2.22
N GLU A 120 -8.65 -4.76 2.38
CA GLU A 120 -9.60 -5.76 2.86
C GLU A 120 -9.72 -6.93 1.87
N TRP A 121 -9.78 -6.63 0.58
CA TRP A 121 -9.82 -7.65 -0.48
C TRP A 121 -8.60 -8.57 -0.42
N TYR A 122 -7.39 -8.01 -0.39
CA TYR A 122 -6.16 -8.79 -0.33
C TYR A 122 -5.96 -9.49 1.01
N SER A 123 -6.39 -8.89 2.12
CA SER A 123 -6.24 -9.49 3.44
C SER A 123 -7.05 -10.77 3.62
N ARG A 124 -8.21 -10.87 2.95
CA ARG A 124 -9.05 -12.09 2.92
C ARG A 124 -8.41 -13.23 2.15
N GLN A 125 -7.50 -12.91 1.23
CA GLN A 125 -6.81 -13.87 0.37
C GLN A 125 -5.46 -14.32 0.93
N LEU A 126 -5.04 -13.83 2.10
CA LEU A 126 -3.81 -14.26 2.80
C LEU A 126 -4.11 -15.32 3.84
#